data_AF-A0A7W0VFZ3-F1
#
_entry.id   AF-A0A7W0VFZ3-F1
#
_cell.length_a   1.000
_cell.length_b   1.000
_cell.length_c   1.000
_cell.angle_alpha   90.00
_cell.angle_beta   90.00
_cell.angle_gamma   90.00
#
_symmetry.space_group_name_H-M   'P 1'
#
loop_
_entity.id
_entity.type
_entity.pdbx_description
1 polymer ?
#
loop_
_entity_poly.entity_id
_entity_poly.type
_entity_poly.pdbx_seq_one_letter_code
_entity_poly.pdbx_strand_id
1 'polypeptide(L)'
;AALIAFWQAAHATDPTMRAPYARIAEDELRHAELSIEVDAWARSQLPAAARKRVDAARARALTKLAKGVKSKIAPALVAELGMPDAAAMQRLFADARARVWA
;
A
#
# COMPACT_ATOMS: atom_id res chain seq x y z
N ALA A 1 -2.61 -0.12 0.13
CA ALA A 1 -3.75 0.41 0.88
C ALA A 1 -4.08 -0.48 2.08
N ALA A 2 -4.22 -1.79 1.90
CA ALA A 2 -4.53 -2.76 2.97
C ALA A 2 -3.75 -2.57 4.28
N LEU A 3 -2.41 -2.48 4.24
CA LEU A 3 -1.58 -2.28 5.45
C LEU A 3 -1.91 -0.99 6.21
N ILE A 4 -2.20 0.10 5.50
CA ILE A 4 -2.57 1.38 6.12
C ILE A 4 -3.96 1.24 6.75
N ALA A 5 -4.92 0.64 6.04
CA ALA A 5 -6.26 0.43 6.57
C ALA A 5 -6.28 -0.50 7.80
N PHE A 6 -5.50 -1.59 7.81
CA PHE A 6 -5.31 -2.43 8.99
C PHE A 6 -4.69 -1.65 10.17
N TRP A 7 -3.69 -0.82 9.89
CA TRP A 7 -3.11 0.06 10.91
C TRP A 7 -4.16 1.01 11.48
N GLN A 8 -4.94 1.67 10.64
CA GLN A 8 -5.98 2.62 11.06
C GLN A 8 -7.09 1.91 11.86
N ALA A 9 -7.50 0.70 11.46
CA ALA A 9 -8.47 -0.10 12.20
C ALA A 9 -8.00 -0.39 13.64
N ALA A 10 -6.69 -0.56 13.85
CA ALA A 10 -6.10 -0.79 15.16
C ALA A 10 -5.83 0.50 15.95
N HIS A 11 -5.50 1.62 15.28
CA HIS A 11 -4.96 2.82 15.94
C HIS A 11 -5.86 4.05 15.90
N ALA A 12 -6.99 4.05 15.17
CA ALA A 12 -7.91 5.18 15.18
C ALA A 12 -8.46 5.42 16.59
N THR A 13 -8.42 6.68 17.05
CA THR A 13 -8.96 7.06 18.36
C THR A 13 -10.48 7.08 18.33
N ASP A 14 -11.08 7.46 17.20
CA ASP A 14 -12.52 7.34 16.99
C ASP A 14 -12.90 5.85 16.78
N PRO A 15 -13.62 5.23 17.73
CA PRO A 15 -14.01 3.82 17.61
C PRO A 15 -14.97 3.56 16.45
N THR A 16 -15.73 4.57 16.02
CA THR A 16 -16.69 4.44 14.89
C THR A 16 -15.98 4.24 13.56
N MET A 17 -14.71 4.65 13.46
CA MET A 17 -13.89 4.53 12.25
C MET A 17 -13.21 3.17 12.11
N ARG A 18 -13.03 2.41 13.21
CA ARG A 18 -12.27 1.16 13.20
C ARG A 18 -12.90 0.06 12.35
N ALA A 19 -14.22 -0.13 12.46
CA ALA A 19 -14.94 -1.14 11.69
C ALA A 19 -14.96 -0.82 10.17
N PRO A 20 -15.23 0.42 9.73
CA PRO A 20 -15.02 0.82 8.34
C PRO A 20 -13.61 0.54 7.83
N TYR A 21 -12.57 0.87 8.60
CA TYR A 21 -11.19 0.61 8.18
C TYR A 21 -10.87 -0.89 8.07
N ALA A 22 -11.39 -1.73 8.96
CA ALA A 22 -11.22 -3.18 8.85
C ALA A 22 -11.84 -3.72 7.55
N ARG A 23 -13.05 -3.29 7.21
CA ARG A 23 -13.70 -3.66 5.94
C ARG A 23 -12.92 -3.18 4.72
N ILE A 24 -12.44 -1.94 4.74
CA ILE A 24 -11.57 -1.40 3.68
C ILE A 24 -10.30 -2.24 3.57
N ALA A 25 -9.70 -2.65 4.69
CA ALA A 25 -8.49 -3.45 4.69
C ALA A 25 -8.70 -4.81 4.02
N GLU A 26 -9.84 -5.47 4.25
CA GLU A 26 -10.22 -6.73 3.60
C GLU A 26 -10.48 -6.58 2.10
N ASP A 27 -11.16 -5.50 1.68
CA ASP A 27 -11.38 -5.20 0.27
C ASP A 27 -10.03 -4.93 -0.44
N GLU A 28 -9.18 -4.12 0.18
CA GLU A 28 -7.87 -3.76 -0.38
C GLU A 28 -6.87 -4.93 -0.38
N LEU A 29 -7.03 -5.91 0.51
CA LEU A 29 -6.26 -7.16 0.46
C LEU A 29 -6.64 -7.99 -0.77
N ARG A 30 -7.95 -8.17 -1.00
CA ARG A 30 -8.48 -8.86 -2.19
C ARG A 30 -8.08 -8.14 -3.48
N HIS A 31 -8.09 -6.81 -3.49
CA HIS A 31 -7.59 -6.03 -4.62
C HIS A 31 -6.09 -6.24 -4.86
N ALA A 32 -5.29 -6.35 -3.80
CA ALA A 32 -3.86 -6.61 -3.93
C ALA A 32 -3.61 -8.00 -4.54
N GLU A 33 -4.30 -9.03 -4.06
CA GLU A 33 -4.25 -10.40 -4.61
C GLU A 33 -4.62 -10.41 -6.09
N LEU A 34 -5.76 -9.83 -6.45
CA LEU A 34 -6.19 -9.71 -7.84
C LEU A 34 -5.16 -8.97 -8.71
N SER A 35 -4.55 -7.89 -8.20
CA SER A 35 -3.55 -7.14 -8.96
C SER A 35 -2.30 -7.97 -9.30
N ILE A 36 -1.91 -8.89 -8.39
CA ILE A 36 -0.78 -9.80 -8.59
C ILE A 36 -1.13 -10.83 -9.67
N GLU A 37 -2.33 -11.41 -9.60
CA GLU A 37 -2.81 -12.37 -10.60
C GLU A 37 -2.92 -11.73 -11.99
N VAL A 38 -3.44 -10.51 -12.08
CA VAL A 38 -3.54 -9.75 -13.33
C VAL A 38 -2.15 -9.45 -13.90
N ASP A 39 -1.18 -9.05 -13.07
CA ASP A 39 0.20 -8.82 -13.54
C ASP A 39 0.84 -10.11 -14.07
N ALA A 40 0.66 -11.24 -13.38
CA ALA A 40 1.16 -12.54 -13.80
C ALA A 40 0.53 -12.98 -15.14
N TRP A 41 -0.80 -12.90 -15.25
CA TRP A 41 -1.52 -13.20 -16.49
C TRP A 41 -1.05 -12.29 -17.64
N ALA A 42 -1.00 -10.98 -17.42
CA ALA A 42 -0.57 -10.04 -18.46
C ALA A 42 0.86 -10.33 -18.92
N ARG A 43 1.79 -10.63 -18.00
CA ARG A 43 3.18 -10.95 -18.34
C ARG A 43 3.33 -12.20 -19.21
N SER A 44 2.45 -13.18 -19.04
CA SER A 44 2.44 -14.38 -19.88
C SER A 44 2.09 -14.07 -21.35
N GLN A 45 1.33 -13.01 -21.59
CA GLN A 45 0.86 -12.59 -22.92
C GLN A 45 1.71 -11.48 -23.56
N LEU A 46 2.46 -10.71 -22.77
CA LEU A 46 3.18 -9.53 -23.25
C LEU A 46 4.51 -9.89 -23.93
N PRO A 47 4.84 -9.30 -25.09
CA PRO A 47 6.18 -9.40 -25.67
C PRO A 47 7.26 -8.79 -24.77
N ALA A 48 8.53 -9.18 -24.98
CA ALA A 48 9.65 -8.73 -24.15
C ALA A 48 9.78 -7.21 -24.03
N ALA A 49 9.57 -6.46 -25.12
CA ALA A 49 9.61 -4.99 -25.10
C ALA A 49 8.50 -4.38 -24.23
N ALA A 50 7.30 -4.98 -24.23
CA ALA A 50 6.19 -4.52 -23.42
C ALA A 50 6.40 -4.86 -21.93
N ARG A 51 6.96 -6.04 -21.62
CA ARG A 51 7.38 -6.40 -20.24
C ARG A 51 8.38 -5.38 -19.68
N LYS A 52 9.40 -5.00 -20.45
CA LYS A 52 10.35 -3.95 -20.04
C LYS A 52 9.68 -2.61 -19.71
N ARG A 53 8.64 -2.22 -20.45
CA ARG A 53 7.87 -1.00 -20.18
C ARG A 53 7.10 -1.09 -18.86
N VAL A 54 6.51 -2.25 -18.58
CA VAL A 54 5.82 -2.53 -17.30
C VAL A 54 6.81 -2.49 -16.13
N ASP A 55 7.97 -3.13 -16.26
CA ASP A 55 9.00 -3.13 -15.22
C ASP A 55 9.51 -1.72 -14.91
N ALA A 56 9.74 -0.91 -15.95
CA ALA A 56 10.12 0.48 -15.79
C ALA A 56 9.02 1.31 -15.12
N ALA A 57 7.75 1.06 -15.45
CA ALA A 57 6.61 1.71 -14.79
C ALA A 57 6.50 1.31 -13.30
N ARG A 58 6.67 0.02 -12.99
CA ARG A 58 6.71 -0.49 -11.61
C ARG A 58 7.83 0.18 -10.81
N ALA A 59 9.05 0.24 -11.35
CA ALA A 59 10.17 0.88 -10.68
C ALA A 59 9.87 2.36 -10.38
N ARG A 60 9.32 3.11 -11.35
CA ARG A 60 8.91 4.51 -11.14
C ARG A 60 7.83 4.64 -10.06
N ALA A 61 6.85 3.74 -10.04
CA ALA A 61 5.79 3.74 -9.04
C ALA A 61 6.35 3.48 -7.62
N LEU A 62 7.27 2.51 -7.47
CA LEU A 62 7.94 2.24 -6.19
C LEU A 62 8.79 3.42 -5.73
N THR A 63 9.52 4.08 -6.62
CA THR A 63 10.26 5.31 -6.29
C THR A 63 9.33 6.44 -5.84
N LYS A 64 8.17 6.62 -6.50
CA LYS A 64 7.17 7.61 -6.10
C LYS A 64 6.60 7.29 -4.72
N LEU A 65 6.28 6.03 -4.45
CA LEU A 65 5.77 5.58 -3.15
C LEU A 65 6.81 5.80 -2.04
N ALA A 66 8.08 5.45 -2.28
CA ALA A 66 9.18 5.66 -1.35
C ALA A 66 9.43 7.14 -1.00
N LYS A 67 9.10 8.07 -1.91
CA LYS A 67 9.12 9.51 -1.62
C LYS A 67 7.92 9.91 -0.78
N GLY A 68 6.73 9.40 -1.10
CA GLY A 68 5.49 9.70 -0.38
C GLY A 68 5.50 9.27 1.09
N VAL A 69 6.13 8.14 1.42
CA VAL A 69 6.21 7.67 2.82
C VAL A 69 7.08 8.53 3.73
N LYS A 70 7.85 9.47 3.17
CA LYS A 70 8.65 10.45 3.92
C LYS A 70 7.89 11.75 4.18
N SER A 71 6.71 11.92 3.58
CA SER A 71 5.90 13.13 3.75
C SER A 71 5.38 13.24 5.18
N LYS A 72 5.44 14.44 5.74
CA LYS A 72 4.85 14.73 7.05
C LYS A 72 3.33 14.61 6.96
N ILE A 73 2.75 13.82 7.85
CA ILE A 73 1.30 13.70 8.00
C ILE A 73 0.86 14.66 9.10
N ALA A 74 -0.29 15.32 8.91
CA ALA A 74 -0.83 16.23 9.91
C ALA A 74 -1.08 15.47 11.24
N PRO A 75 -0.66 16.01 12.39
CA PRO A 75 -0.83 15.33 13.68
C PRO A 75 -2.27 14.90 13.97
N ALA A 76 -3.26 15.71 13.57
CA ALA A 76 -4.67 15.37 13.72
C ALA A 76 -5.06 14.08 12.96
N LEU A 77 -4.51 13.84 11.76
CA LEU A 77 -4.79 12.61 11.00
C LEU A 77 -4.17 11.37 11.67
N VAL A 78 -3.01 11.53 12.31
CA VAL A 78 -2.38 10.45 13.09
C VAL A 78 -3.20 10.14 14.33
N ALA A 79 -3.61 11.17 15.07
CA ALA A 79 -4.33 11.01 16.34
C ALA A 79 -5.79 10.54 16.13
N GLU A 80 -6.56 11.21 15.28
CA GLU A 80 -8.01 10.99 15.17
C GLU A 80 -8.32 9.81 14.23
N LEU A 81 -7.68 9.80 13.06
CA LEU A 81 -7.94 8.80 12.00
C LEU A 81 -6.98 7.61 12.03
N GLY A 82 -6.08 7.57 13.01
CA GLY A 82 -5.13 6.47 13.18
C GLY A 82 -4.12 6.36 12.05
N MET A 83 -3.82 7.44 11.31
CA MET A 83 -2.81 7.37 10.25
C MET A 83 -1.44 6.99 10.83
N PRO A 84 -0.67 6.10 10.18
CA PRO A 84 0.70 5.86 10.58
C PRO A 84 1.50 7.15 10.50
N ASP A 85 2.30 7.45 11.53
CA ASP A 85 3.28 8.53 11.45
C ASP A 85 4.38 8.21 10.42
N ALA A 86 5.30 9.14 10.18
CA ALA A 86 6.35 8.97 9.19
C ALA A 86 7.24 7.74 9.46
N ALA A 87 7.53 7.44 10.73
CA ALA A 87 8.38 6.30 11.08
C ALA A 87 7.64 4.97 10.86
N ALA A 88 6.37 4.89 11.25
CA ALA A 88 5.51 3.74 11.01
C ALA A 88 5.28 3.52 9.51
N MET A 89 5.00 4.59 8.75
CA MET A 89 4.81 4.51 7.30
C MET A 89 6.05 3.97 6.59
N GLN A 90 7.25 4.39 7.01
CA GLN A 90 8.51 3.89 6.47
C GLN A 90 8.72 2.40 6.77
N ARG A 91 8.41 1.94 7.99
CA ARG A 91 8.49 0.52 8.36
C ARG A 91 7.52 -0.33 7.53
N LEU A 92 6.25 0.07 7.49
CA LEU A 92 5.22 -0.62 6.71
C LEU A 92 5.60 -0.73 5.23
N PHE A 93 6.16 0.34 4.65
CA PHE A 93 6.63 0.31 3.26
C PHE A 93 7.84 -0.59 3.06
N ALA A 94 8.82 -0.57 3.96
CA ALA A 94 9.99 -1.43 3.86
C ALA A 94 9.60 -2.92 3.90
N ASP A 95 8.73 -3.30 4.83
CA ASP A 95 8.24 -4.67 4.97
C ASP A 95 7.42 -5.12 3.75
N ALA A 96 6.51 -4.27 3.27
CA ALA A 96 5.72 -4.55 2.08
C ALA A 96 6.61 -4.72 0.84
N ARG A 97 7.62 -3.85 0.68
CA ARG A 97 8.56 -3.94 -0.43
C ARG A 97 9.36 -5.24 -0.41
N ALA A 98 9.80 -5.70 0.75
CA ALA A 98 10.56 -6.93 0.90
C ALA A 98 9.72 -8.21 0.70
N ARG A 99 8.40 -8.15 0.84
CA ARG A 99 7.52 -9.34 0.82
C ARG A 99 6.61 -9.42 -0.41
N VAL A 100 6.25 -8.29 -1.00
CA VAL A 100 5.28 -8.22 -2.12
C VAL A 100 5.96 -7.90 -3.45
N TRP A 101 6.98 -7.04 -3.44
CA TRP A 101 7.65 -6.55 -4.65
C TRP A 101 9.15 -6.85 -4.67
N ALA A 102 9.58 -7.88 -3.94
CA ALA A 102 10.96 -8.38 -3.96
C ALA A 102 11.36 -8.86 -5.36
#